data_AF-A0A1B6DAC9-F1
#
_entry.id   AF-A0A1B6DAC9-F1
#
_cell.length_a   1.000
_cell.length_b   1.000
_cell.length_c   1.000
_cell.angle_alpha   90.00
_cell.angle_beta   90.00
_cell.angle_gamma   90.00
#
_symmetry.space_group_name_H-M   'P 1'
#
loop_
_entity.id
_entity.type
_entity.pdbx_description
1 polymer ?
#
loop_
_entity_poly.entity_id
_entity_poly.type
_entity_poly.pdbx_seq_one_letter_code
_entity_poly.pdbx_strand_id
1 'polypeptide(L)'
;MVVSNGWMHLRCSSFCFDFIKNSKQKANWKDLITMLGYCFYLPVFFIGPIILYEDFSKAMMLPFEKWSWKRVLDLFINLSRFLFWLVVTDFSLYFFYAHALQYHIQEVERLGLWTLNGLGYFLGQFFCNKYIVLYGLAGTIAKAERYYAPPTPKCIARIHLYSETWRTFDVGYYSFLLKYMYIPLCGEKRNMTRKLSASFLCFCFVFIWHGMEISVFIWSLLNFIGITLEAVGRSVANSELYKSLQKKTLSPTNIRRFNALITSPLFAMSAISNFYFFGGTNVGNSFFKQFYQGPWYFSLVLWLFLYCMCNVSIEIKEWELERKEKSKLL
;
A
#
# COMPACT_ATOMS: atom_id res chain seq x y z
N MET A 1 2.48 12.93 -17.35
CA MET A 1 3.88 13.38 -17.50
C MET A 1 4.64 13.40 -16.17
N VAL A 2 4.06 13.91 -15.06
CA VAL A 2 4.72 13.90 -13.73
C VAL A 2 4.88 12.49 -13.15
N VAL A 3 3.84 11.63 -13.23
CA VAL A 3 3.89 10.27 -12.67
C VAL A 3 4.92 9.38 -13.38
N SER A 4 5.01 9.46 -14.71
CA SER A 4 6.03 8.74 -15.49
C SER A 4 7.44 9.19 -15.12
N ASN A 5 7.64 10.47 -14.79
CA ASN A 5 8.93 10.99 -14.34
C ASN A 5 9.31 10.43 -12.95
N GLY A 6 8.37 10.40 -12.01
CA GLY A 6 8.59 9.83 -10.67
C GLY A 6 9.01 8.36 -10.70
N TRP A 7 8.34 7.54 -11.53
CA TRP A 7 8.71 6.13 -11.72
C TRP A 7 10.04 5.95 -12.44
N MET A 8 10.35 6.82 -13.42
CA MET A 8 11.62 6.81 -14.13
C MET A 8 12.79 7.02 -13.16
N HIS A 9 12.70 7.99 -12.25
CA HIS A 9 13.74 8.21 -11.24
C HIS A 9 13.98 6.96 -10.38
N LEU A 10 12.93 6.28 -9.93
CA LEU A 10 13.06 5.05 -9.16
C LEU A 10 13.71 3.91 -9.96
N ARG A 11 13.36 3.75 -11.24
CA ARG A 11 13.98 2.74 -12.11
C ARG A 11 15.47 3.04 -12.31
N CYS A 12 15.83 4.26 -12.69
CA CYS A 12 17.23 4.67 -12.82
C CYS A 12 18.01 4.41 -11.52
N SER A 13 17.48 4.81 -10.37
CA SER A 13 18.12 4.54 -9.07
C SER A 13 18.26 3.04 -8.78
N SER A 14 17.21 2.24 -9.04
CA SER A 14 17.24 0.79 -8.84
C SER A 14 18.33 0.13 -9.68
N PHE A 15 18.46 0.51 -10.95
CA PHE A 15 19.56 0.04 -11.81
C PHE A 15 20.92 0.45 -11.25
N CYS A 16 21.12 1.73 -10.95
CA CYS A 16 22.39 2.26 -10.48
C CYS A 16 22.84 1.61 -9.16
N PHE A 17 21.93 1.42 -8.19
CA PHE A 17 22.27 0.77 -6.93
C PHE A 17 22.69 -0.69 -7.11
N ASP A 18 21.97 -1.45 -7.93
CA ASP A 18 22.31 -2.84 -8.21
C ASP A 18 23.59 -2.96 -9.06
N PHE A 19 23.82 -2.04 -10.00
CA PHE A 19 25.05 -1.98 -10.79
C PHE A 19 26.28 -1.72 -9.90
N ILE A 20 26.23 -0.69 -9.05
CA ILE A 20 27.34 -0.32 -8.14
C ILE A 20 27.62 -1.46 -7.15
N LYS A 21 26.58 -2.15 -6.68
CA LYS A 21 26.73 -3.27 -5.75
C LYS A 21 27.42 -4.49 -6.39
N ASN A 22 27.10 -4.78 -7.65
CA ASN A 22 27.52 -6.02 -8.31
C ASN A 22 28.75 -5.85 -9.22
N SER A 23 29.06 -4.62 -9.66
CA SER A 23 30.17 -4.34 -10.56
C SER A 23 31.12 -3.29 -9.96
N LYS A 24 32.43 -3.58 -10.04
CA LYS A 24 33.49 -2.60 -9.74
C LYS A 24 33.99 -1.88 -11.00
N GLN A 25 33.47 -2.22 -12.18
CA GLN A 25 33.90 -1.66 -13.45
C GLN A 25 33.11 -0.38 -13.77
N LYS A 26 33.70 0.50 -14.59
CA LYS A 26 32.99 1.65 -15.13
C LYS A 26 31.88 1.17 -16.07
N ALA A 27 30.71 1.80 -15.98
CA ALA A 27 29.61 1.53 -16.88
C ALA A 27 30.03 1.77 -18.34
N ASN A 28 29.62 0.87 -19.22
CA ASN A 28 29.87 0.95 -20.66
C ASN A 28 28.55 1.17 -21.43
N TRP A 29 28.64 1.22 -22.75
CA TRP A 29 27.48 1.44 -23.62
C TRP A 29 26.40 0.36 -23.51
N LYS A 30 26.78 -0.91 -23.29
CA LYS A 30 25.81 -2.01 -23.10
C LYS A 30 25.04 -1.87 -21.80
N ASP A 31 25.68 -1.38 -20.74
CA ASP A 31 25.02 -1.09 -19.47
C ASP A 31 23.98 0.01 -19.63
N LEU A 32 24.30 1.06 -20.41
CA LEU A 32 23.35 2.11 -20.74
C LEU A 32 22.16 1.57 -21.53
N ILE A 33 22.38 0.75 -22.57
CA ILE A 33 21.30 0.10 -23.32
C ILE A 33 20.42 -0.75 -22.38
N THR A 34 21.03 -1.49 -21.47
CA THR A 34 20.30 -2.33 -20.50
C THR A 34 19.46 -1.48 -19.56
N MET A 35 20.01 -0.37 -19.05
CA MET A 35 19.28 0.60 -18.24
C MET A 35 18.10 1.19 -19.00
N LEU A 36 18.30 1.59 -20.26
CA LEU A 36 17.23 2.14 -21.10
C LEU A 36 16.13 1.10 -21.36
N GLY A 37 16.51 -0.14 -21.70
CA GLY A 37 15.55 -1.24 -21.89
C GLY A 37 14.71 -1.52 -20.65
N TYR A 38 15.32 -1.47 -19.47
CA TYR A 38 14.62 -1.57 -18.19
C TYR A 38 13.71 -0.37 -17.92
N CYS A 39 14.22 0.85 -18.09
CA CYS A 39 13.49 2.09 -17.81
C CYS A 39 12.28 2.29 -18.73
N PHE A 40 12.40 1.90 -20.00
CA PHE A 40 11.38 2.01 -21.03
C PHE A 40 10.63 0.71 -21.30
N TYR A 41 10.67 -0.25 -20.38
CA TYR A 41 9.91 -1.48 -20.50
C TYR A 41 8.40 -1.19 -20.55
N LEU A 42 7.82 -1.30 -21.76
CA LEU A 42 6.52 -0.74 -22.12
C LEU A 42 5.36 -1.17 -21.21
N PRO A 43 5.21 -2.46 -20.83
CA PRO A 43 4.06 -2.91 -20.06
C PRO A 43 3.87 -2.16 -18.74
N VAL A 44 4.97 -1.81 -18.06
CA VAL A 44 4.92 -1.05 -16.79
C VAL A 44 5.37 0.41 -16.95
N PHE A 45 5.69 0.86 -18.16
CA PHE A 45 6.34 2.16 -18.38
C PHE A 45 5.50 3.33 -17.85
N PHE A 46 4.25 3.43 -18.32
CA PHE A 46 3.31 4.51 -17.97
C PHE A 46 2.47 4.19 -16.73
N ILE A 47 2.04 2.94 -16.62
CA ILE A 47 1.12 2.44 -15.61
C ILE A 47 1.67 1.13 -15.08
N GLY A 48 1.46 0.85 -13.80
CA GLY A 48 1.92 -0.40 -13.20
C GLY A 48 2.95 -0.21 -12.10
N PRO A 49 3.20 -1.28 -11.34
CA PRO A 49 4.16 -1.24 -10.24
C PRO A 49 5.58 -1.21 -10.77
N ILE A 50 6.50 -0.59 -10.01
CA ILE A 50 7.93 -0.75 -10.27
C ILE A 50 8.35 -2.21 -10.05
N ILE A 51 8.98 -2.78 -11.07
CA ILE A 51 9.74 -4.04 -10.99
C ILE A 51 11.16 -3.63 -10.62
N LEU A 52 11.77 -4.21 -9.58
CA LEU A 52 13.15 -3.88 -9.24
C LEU A 52 14.10 -4.41 -10.33
N TYR A 53 15.22 -3.72 -10.57
CA TYR A 53 16.16 -4.09 -11.62
C TYR A 53 16.70 -5.52 -11.47
N GLU A 54 16.99 -5.96 -10.24
CA GLU A 54 17.40 -7.35 -9.98
C GLU A 54 16.37 -8.38 -10.51
N ASP A 55 15.08 -8.14 -10.33
CA ASP A 55 14.04 -9.07 -10.79
C ASP A 55 13.81 -8.94 -12.30
N PHE A 56 13.90 -7.72 -12.84
CA PHE A 56 13.85 -7.45 -14.27
C PHE A 56 15.01 -8.15 -15.01
N SER A 57 16.23 -8.03 -14.51
CA SER A 57 17.42 -8.64 -15.11
C SER A 57 17.38 -10.16 -15.05
N LYS A 58 16.89 -10.76 -13.96
CA LYS A 58 16.62 -12.21 -13.89
C LYS A 58 15.66 -12.66 -14.99
N ALA A 59 14.58 -11.91 -15.23
CA ALA A 59 13.61 -12.23 -16.29
C ALA A 59 14.22 -12.10 -17.69
N MET A 60 15.07 -11.11 -17.92
CA MET A 60 15.79 -10.90 -19.19
C MET A 60 16.74 -12.07 -19.54
N MET A 61 17.29 -12.75 -18.53
CA MET A 61 18.19 -13.89 -18.71
C MET A 61 17.45 -15.22 -18.95
N LEU A 62 16.11 -15.23 -18.89
CA LEU A 62 15.34 -16.45 -19.13
C LEU A 62 15.44 -16.84 -20.62
N PRO A 63 15.58 -18.15 -20.92
CA PRO A 63 15.58 -18.62 -22.30
C PRO A 63 14.22 -18.38 -22.94
N PHE A 64 14.22 -18.24 -24.27
CA PHE A 64 12.99 -18.18 -25.05
C PHE A 64 12.11 -19.40 -24.78
N GLU A 65 10.81 -19.15 -24.60
CA GLU A 65 9.80 -20.17 -24.42
C GLU A 65 8.63 -19.88 -25.36
N LYS A 66 8.27 -20.88 -26.18
CA LYS A 66 7.13 -20.77 -27.10
C LYS A 66 5.85 -20.51 -26.31
N TRP A 67 4.94 -19.75 -26.91
CA TRP A 67 3.65 -19.48 -26.30
C TRP A 67 2.82 -20.77 -26.18
N SER A 68 2.46 -21.11 -24.95
CA SER A 68 1.53 -22.20 -24.67
C SER A 68 0.09 -21.70 -24.66
N TRP A 69 -0.87 -22.58 -24.96
CA TRP A 69 -2.30 -22.27 -24.81
C TRP A 69 -2.66 -21.84 -23.39
N LYS A 70 -2.02 -22.44 -22.38
CA LYS A 70 -2.18 -22.04 -20.98
C LYS A 70 -1.80 -20.57 -20.76
N ARG A 71 -0.65 -20.13 -21.30
CA ARG A 71 -0.23 -18.72 -21.22
C ARG A 71 -1.23 -17.79 -21.89
N VAL A 72 -1.72 -18.13 -23.08
CA VAL A 72 -2.70 -17.31 -23.82
C VAL A 72 -4.00 -17.20 -23.03
N LEU A 73 -4.48 -18.33 -22.50
CA LEU A 73 -5.70 -18.36 -21.70
C LEU A 73 -5.55 -17.55 -20.40
N ASP A 74 -4.44 -17.71 -19.69
CA ASP A 74 -4.13 -16.93 -18.48
C ASP A 74 -4.10 -15.43 -18.78
N LEU A 75 -3.47 -15.02 -19.88
CA LEU A 75 -3.45 -13.63 -20.33
C LEU A 75 -4.88 -13.12 -20.58
N PHE A 76 -5.67 -13.84 -21.37
CA PHE A 76 -7.03 -13.43 -21.73
C PHE A 76 -7.96 -13.34 -20.51
N ILE A 77 -7.94 -14.34 -19.62
CA ILE A 77 -8.76 -14.36 -18.40
C ILE A 77 -8.42 -13.17 -17.50
N ASN A 78 -7.12 -12.91 -17.28
CA ASN A 78 -6.71 -11.83 -16.38
C ASN A 78 -6.99 -10.44 -17.00
N LEU A 79 -6.76 -10.25 -18.30
CA LEU A 79 -7.16 -9.01 -18.98
C LEU A 79 -8.67 -8.79 -18.87
N SER A 80 -9.48 -9.80 -19.16
CA SER A 80 -10.94 -9.73 -19.04
C SER A 80 -11.37 -9.37 -17.61
N ARG A 81 -10.73 -9.96 -16.60
CA ARG A 81 -10.98 -9.64 -15.18
C ARG A 81 -10.71 -8.17 -14.87
N PHE A 82 -9.57 -7.62 -15.30
CA PHE A 82 -9.23 -6.22 -14.99
C PHE A 82 -10.05 -5.23 -15.82
N LEU A 83 -10.40 -5.58 -17.07
CA LEU A 83 -11.34 -4.81 -17.88
C LEU A 83 -12.74 -4.79 -17.26
N PHE A 84 -13.21 -5.92 -16.71
CA PHE A 84 -14.46 -5.96 -15.95
C PHE A 84 -14.43 -4.96 -14.78
N TRP A 85 -13.37 -4.94 -13.97
CA TRP A 85 -13.24 -3.98 -12.88
C TRP A 85 -13.11 -2.53 -13.33
N LEU A 86 -12.53 -2.28 -14.52
CA LEU A 86 -12.54 -0.96 -15.15
C LEU A 86 -13.97 -0.52 -15.48
N VAL A 87 -14.74 -1.37 -16.16
CA VAL A 87 -16.15 -1.07 -16.50
C VAL A 87 -17.00 -0.87 -15.25
N VAL A 88 -16.83 -1.70 -14.22
CA VAL A 88 -17.53 -1.52 -12.93
C VAL A 88 -17.19 -0.17 -12.30
N THR A 89 -15.94 0.28 -12.37
CA THR A 89 -15.53 1.60 -11.86
C THR A 89 -16.19 2.72 -12.65
N ASP A 90 -16.11 2.66 -13.97
CA ASP A 90 -16.65 3.69 -14.87
C ASP A 90 -18.17 3.80 -14.72
N PHE A 91 -18.86 2.67 -14.72
CA PHE A 91 -20.30 2.59 -14.45
C PHE A 91 -20.65 3.15 -13.07
N SER A 92 -19.89 2.83 -12.03
CA SER A 92 -20.15 3.37 -10.69
C SER A 92 -19.94 4.88 -10.61
N LEU A 93 -18.92 5.41 -11.29
CA LEU A 93 -18.62 6.84 -11.34
C LEU A 93 -19.64 7.64 -12.18
N TYR A 94 -20.32 6.98 -13.12
CA TYR A 94 -21.44 7.59 -13.86
C TYR A 94 -22.61 7.93 -12.93
N PHE A 95 -22.94 7.07 -11.97
CA PHE A 95 -24.02 7.32 -11.01
C PHE A 95 -23.57 8.06 -9.76
N PHE A 96 -22.32 7.84 -9.33
CA PHE A 96 -21.79 8.39 -8.10
C PHE A 96 -20.54 9.23 -8.35
N TYR A 97 -20.75 10.54 -8.39
CA TYR A 97 -19.74 11.57 -8.64
C TYR A 97 -18.78 11.79 -7.46
N ALA A 98 -18.22 10.73 -6.88
CA ALA A 98 -17.38 10.77 -5.69
C ALA A 98 -16.23 11.79 -5.81
N HIS A 99 -15.58 11.83 -6.97
CA HIS A 99 -14.47 12.74 -7.24
C HIS A 99 -14.91 14.19 -7.50
N ALA A 100 -16.14 14.45 -7.93
CA ALA A 100 -16.64 15.82 -8.02
C ALA A 100 -17.06 16.33 -6.63
N LEU A 101 -17.70 15.48 -5.83
CA LEU A 101 -18.15 15.80 -4.48
C LEU A 101 -16.99 16.19 -3.55
N GLN A 102 -15.79 15.65 -3.76
CA GLN A 102 -14.61 16.03 -2.96
C GLN A 102 -14.24 17.52 -3.11
N TYR A 103 -14.55 18.15 -4.25
CA TYR A 103 -14.32 19.59 -4.47
C TYR A 103 -15.38 20.47 -3.77
N HIS A 104 -16.51 19.88 -3.39
CA HIS A 104 -17.62 20.54 -2.70
C HIS A 104 -17.87 19.90 -1.32
N ILE A 105 -16.79 19.56 -0.60
CA ILE A 105 -16.87 18.79 0.65
C ILE A 105 -17.75 19.45 1.73
N GLN A 106 -17.83 20.78 1.75
CA GLN A 106 -18.70 21.53 2.67
C GLN A 106 -20.19 21.25 2.45
N GLU A 107 -20.60 21.01 1.21
CA GLU A 107 -21.99 20.62 0.90
C GLU A 107 -22.25 19.18 1.36
N VAL A 108 -21.26 18.30 1.23
CA VAL A 108 -21.33 16.92 1.75
C VAL A 108 -21.44 16.91 3.28
N GLU A 109 -20.71 17.78 3.98
CA GLU A 109 -20.82 17.96 5.43
C GLU A 109 -22.26 18.34 5.85
N ARG A 110 -22.92 19.23 5.10
CA ARG A 110 -24.31 19.64 5.36
C ARG A 110 -25.32 18.51 5.17
N LEU A 111 -25.03 17.55 4.29
CA LEU A 111 -25.85 16.34 4.11
C LEU A 111 -25.69 15.32 5.25
N GLY A 112 -24.77 15.57 6.20
CA GLY A 112 -24.60 14.80 7.42
C GLY A 112 -23.34 13.93 7.45
N LEU A 113 -22.92 13.59 8.67
CA LEU A 113 -21.66 12.86 8.91
C LEU A 113 -21.66 11.45 8.31
N TRP A 114 -22.81 10.79 8.20
CA TRP A 114 -22.91 9.48 7.53
C TRP A 114 -22.61 9.60 6.03
N THR A 115 -23.12 10.63 5.38
CA THR A 115 -22.84 10.94 3.97
C THR A 115 -21.36 11.22 3.76
N LEU A 116 -20.75 12.02 4.65
CA LEU A 116 -19.31 12.30 4.64
C LEU A 116 -18.48 11.01 4.76
N ASN A 117 -18.75 10.16 5.76
CA ASN A 117 -18.00 8.91 5.96
C ASN A 117 -18.24 7.88 4.84
N GLY A 118 -19.45 7.83 4.30
CA GLY A 118 -19.76 7.04 3.10
C GLY A 118 -18.93 7.47 1.89
N LEU A 119 -18.90 8.78 1.62
CA LEU A 119 -18.05 9.34 0.56
C LEU A 119 -16.57 8.98 0.78
N GLY A 120 -16.05 9.15 2.00
CA GLY A 120 -14.67 8.78 2.35
C GLY A 120 -14.38 7.31 2.06
N TYR A 121 -15.25 6.40 2.47
CA TYR A 121 -15.12 4.98 2.18
C TYR A 121 -15.04 4.70 0.68
N PHE A 122 -15.95 5.28 -0.11
CA PHE A 122 -15.95 5.10 -1.56
C PHE A 122 -14.73 5.72 -2.25
N LEU A 123 -14.28 6.91 -1.83
CA LEU A 123 -13.04 7.50 -2.34
C LEU A 123 -11.87 6.54 -2.14
N GLY A 124 -11.77 5.92 -0.96
CA GLY A 124 -10.78 4.88 -0.69
C GLY A 124 -10.93 3.64 -1.59
N GLN A 125 -12.16 3.13 -1.78
CA GLN A 125 -12.39 1.95 -2.64
C GLN A 125 -12.07 2.24 -4.10
N PHE A 126 -12.46 3.40 -4.64
CA PHE A 126 -12.11 3.81 -6.00
C PHE A 126 -10.61 4.00 -6.16
N PHE A 127 -9.95 4.59 -5.16
CA PHE A 127 -8.50 4.70 -5.14
C PHE A 127 -7.84 3.32 -5.17
N CYS A 128 -8.28 2.36 -4.35
CA CYS A 128 -7.78 0.99 -4.38
C CYS A 128 -8.03 0.31 -5.72
N ASN A 129 -9.25 0.40 -6.26
CA ASN A 129 -9.62 -0.28 -7.50
C ASN A 129 -8.89 0.29 -8.73
N LYS A 130 -8.63 1.60 -8.75
CA LYS A 130 -7.76 2.24 -9.75
C LYS A 130 -6.41 1.53 -9.83
N TYR A 131 -5.76 1.26 -8.71
CA TYR A 131 -4.47 0.57 -8.70
C TYR A 131 -4.62 -0.91 -9.04
N ILE A 132 -5.70 -1.59 -8.63
CA ILE A 132 -5.98 -2.97 -9.04
C ILE A 132 -6.06 -3.08 -10.57
N VAL A 133 -6.78 -2.17 -11.23
CA VAL A 133 -6.93 -2.15 -12.69
C VAL A 133 -5.61 -1.80 -13.36
N LEU A 134 -4.98 -0.68 -12.98
CA LEU A 134 -3.75 -0.22 -13.63
C LEU A 134 -2.58 -1.21 -13.44
N TYR A 135 -2.38 -1.70 -12.22
CA TYR A 135 -1.29 -2.65 -11.94
C TYR A 135 -1.62 -4.04 -12.47
N GLY A 136 -2.90 -4.41 -12.46
CA GLY A 136 -3.37 -5.69 -12.99
C GLY A 136 -3.18 -5.81 -14.49
N LEU A 137 -3.58 -4.80 -15.27
CA LEU A 137 -3.41 -4.78 -16.73
C LEU A 137 -1.92 -4.83 -17.11
N ALA A 138 -1.13 -3.90 -16.57
CA ALA A 138 0.31 -3.82 -16.81
C ALA A 138 1.05 -5.12 -16.40
N GLY A 139 0.75 -5.61 -15.20
CA GLY A 139 1.37 -6.81 -14.63
C GLY A 139 0.95 -8.09 -15.37
N THR A 140 -0.26 -8.16 -15.92
CA THR A 140 -0.71 -9.31 -16.72
C THR A 140 0.05 -9.41 -18.03
N ILE A 141 0.24 -8.28 -18.72
CA ILE A 141 1.04 -8.22 -19.96
C ILE A 141 2.49 -8.58 -19.63
N ALA A 142 3.07 -7.98 -18.59
CA ALA A 142 4.44 -8.28 -18.17
C ALA A 142 4.63 -9.78 -17.84
N LYS A 143 3.66 -10.38 -17.14
CA LYS A 143 3.68 -11.81 -16.82
C LYS A 143 3.60 -12.70 -18.06
N ALA A 144 2.83 -12.30 -19.08
CA ALA A 144 2.80 -13.02 -20.35
C ALA A 144 4.18 -13.01 -21.04
N GLU A 145 4.98 -11.97 -20.83
CA GLU A 145 6.38 -11.87 -21.28
C GLU A 145 7.41 -12.46 -20.30
N ARG A 146 6.97 -13.07 -19.18
CA ARG A 146 7.80 -13.62 -18.07
C ARG A 146 8.50 -12.58 -17.20
N TYR A 147 8.09 -11.32 -17.27
CA TYR A 147 8.46 -10.31 -16.30
C TYR A 147 7.44 -10.32 -15.16
N TYR A 148 7.89 -10.72 -13.97
CA TYR A 148 7.00 -10.87 -12.82
C TYR A 148 6.87 -9.55 -12.07
N ALA A 149 5.87 -8.77 -12.45
CA ALA A 149 5.49 -7.56 -11.72
C ALA A 149 4.98 -7.88 -10.31
N PRO A 150 5.21 -7.00 -9.32
CA PRO A 150 4.59 -7.12 -8.00
C PRO A 150 3.05 -7.25 -8.09
N PRO A 151 2.41 -7.96 -7.13
CA PRO A 151 0.97 -8.17 -7.15
C PRO A 151 0.19 -6.86 -6.96
N THR A 152 -1.07 -6.87 -7.40
CA THR A 152 -2.02 -5.77 -7.19
C THR A 152 -2.32 -5.55 -5.70
N PRO A 153 -2.79 -4.35 -5.30
CA PRO A 153 -3.17 -4.07 -3.92
C PRO A 153 -4.16 -5.09 -3.35
N LYS A 154 -4.00 -5.41 -2.08
CA LYS A 154 -5.08 -6.04 -1.29
C LYS A 154 -6.21 -5.04 -1.04
N CYS A 155 -7.42 -5.55 -0.82
CA CYS A 155 -8.57 -4.71 -0.49
C CYS A 155 -8.31 -3.95 0.83
N ILE A 156 -8.36 -2.62 0.76
CA ILE A 156 -8.08 -1.74 1.91
C ILE A 156 -9.08 -1.91 3.06
N ALA A 157 -10.31 -2.38 2.78
CA ALA A 157 -11.29 -2.66 3.82
C ALA A 157 -10.94 -3.88 4.69
N ARG A 158 -9.93 -4.66 4.27
CA ARG A 158 -9.47 -5.87 4.98
C ARG A 158 -8.14 -5.65 5.70
N ILE A 159 -7.64 -4.42 5.77
CA ILE A 159 -6.33 -4.10 6.37
C ILE A 159 -6.50 -2.99 7.39
N HIS A 160 -6.20 -3.28 8.65
CA HIS A 160 -6.29 -2.31 9.75
C HIS A 160 -4.92 -1.84 10.29
N LEU A 161 -3.82 -2.52 9.91
CA LEU A 161 -2.47 -2.20 10.38
C LEU A 161 -1.68 -1.42 9.33
N TYR A 162 -1.00 -0.35 9.76
CA TYR A 162 -0.16 0.47 8.90
C TYR A 162 0.92 -0.36 8.22
N SER A 163 1.64 -1.19 8.98
CA SER A 163 2.72 -1.98 8.43
C SER A 163 2.25 -3.01 7.40
N GLU A 164 0.98 -3.42 7.44
CA GLU A 164 0.38 -4.28 6.42
C GLU A 164 -0.07 -3.48 5.19
N THR A 165 -0.68 -2.32 5.39
CA THR A 165 -1.05 -1.40 4.28
C THR A 165 0.17 -1.08 3.43
N TRP A 166 1.28 -0.67 4.04
CA TRP A 166 2.52 -0.35 3.32
C TRP A 166 3.13 -1.55 2.59
N ARG A 167 2.99 -2.77 3.12
CA ARG A 167 3.49 -4.00 2.47
C ARG A 167 2.65 -4.48 1.31
N THR A 168 1.36 -4.10 1.27
CA THR A 168 0.37 -4.78 0.42
C THR A 168 -0.40 -3.85 -0.51
N PHE A 169 -0.28 -2.53 -0.37
CA PHE A 169 -0.90 -1.58 -1.28
C PHE A 169 -0.05 -1.36 -2.53
N ASP A 170 1.10 -0.69 -2.41
CA ASP A 170 2.07 -0.54 -3.51
C ASP A 170 3.33 -1.38 -3.24
N VAL A 171 3.25 -2.65 -3.63
CA VAL A 171 4.29 -3.64 -3.32
C VAL A 171 5.61 -3.30 -4.03
N GLY A 172 5.56 -2.77 -5.25
CA GLY A 172 6.76 -2.38 -5.98
C GLY A 172 7.48 -1.22 -5.29
N TYR A 173 6.75 -0.15 -4.96
CA TYR A 173 7.30 0.99 -4.27
C TYR A 173 7.84 0.63 -2.88
N TYR A 174 7.08 -0.17 -2.12
CA TYR A 174 7.54 -0.70 -0.83
C TYR A 174 8.82 -1.52 -0.97
N SER A 175 8.93 -2.37 -2.00
CA SER A 175 10.13 -3.19 -2.23
C SER A 175 11.34 -2.32 -2.56
N PHE A 176 11.16 -1.23 -3.31
CA PHE A 176 12.20 -0.24 -3.56
C PHE A 176 12.68 0.41 -2.26
N LEU A 177 11.75 0.95 -1.46
CA LEU A 177 12.07 1.57 -0.17
C LEU A 177 12.77 0.59 0.75
N LEU A 178 12.26 -0.65 0.83
CA LEU A 178 12.81 -1.69 1.69
C LEU A 178 14.25 -2.03 1.31
N LYS A 179 14.50 -2.33 0.03
CA LYS A 179 15.79 -2.81 -0.47
C LYS A 179 16.86 -1.71 -0.48
N TYR A 180 16.53 -0.53 -1.00
CA TYR A 180 17.53 0.51 -1.28
C TYR A 180 17.64 1.58 -0.20
N MET A 181 16.68 1.68 0.72
CA MET A 181 16.70 2.69 1.79
C MET A 181 16.65 2.05 3.18
N TYR A 182 15.54 1.39 3.52
CA TYR A 182 15.28 0.93 4.88
C TYR A 182 16.33 -0.08 5.38
N ILE A 183 16.62 -1.13 4.61
CA ILE A 183 17.60 -2.16 4.99
C ILE A 183 19.01 -1.56 5.13
N PRO A 184 19.55 -0.81 4.14
CA PRO A 184 20.85 -0.14 4.27
C PRO A 184 20.93 0.81 5.48
N LEU A 185 19.91 1.63 5.73
CA LEU A 185 19.88 2.58 6.85
C LEU A 185 19.83 1.89 8.22
N CYS A 186 19.14 0.75 8.32
CA CYS A 186 19.13 -0.05 9.54
C CYS A 186 20.51 -0.65 9.86
N GLY A 187 21.32 -0.97 8.85
CA GLY A 187 22.59 -1.68 8.99
C GLY A 187 22.47 -3.05 9.66
N GLU A 188 23.59 -3.56 10.17
CA GLU A 188 23.68 -4.90 10.78
C GLU A 188 22.96 -4.99 12.13
N LYS A 189 23.16 -3.99 13.01
CA LYS A 189 22.51 -3.92 14.32
C LYS A 189 21.12 -3.32 14.19
N ARG A 190 20.08 -4.17 14.16
CA ARG A 190 18.68 -3.78 13.97
C ARG A 190 17.95 -3.44 15.29
N ASN A 191 18.49 -2.51 16.07
CA ASN A 191 17.80 -2.02 17.26
C ASN A 191 16.60 -1.11 16.91
N MET A 192 15.72 -0.85 17.88
CA MET A 192 14.48 -0.10 17.66
C MET A 192 14.73 1.32 17.14
N THR A 193 15.70 2.03 17.73
CA THR A 193 16.04 3.40 17.34
C THR A 193 16.43 3.48 15.86
N ARG A 194 17.31 2.58 15.39
CA ARG A 194 17.71 2.57 13.97
C ARG A 194 16.56 2.22 13.03
N LYS A 195 15.66 1.32 13.44
CA LYS A 195 14.44 1.00 12.66
C LYS A 195 13.53 2.22 12.53
N LEU A 196 13.33 2.97 13.61
CA LEU A 196 12.51 4.18 13.61
C LEU A 196 13.18 5.30 12.80
N SER A 197 14.48 5.54 12.95
CA SER A 197 15.24 6.50 12.15
C SER A 197 15.22 6.14 10.66
N ALA A 198 15.40 4.87 10.30
CA ALA A 198 15.32 4.41 8.92
C ALA A 198 13.90 4.60 8.36
N SER A 199 12.85 4.32 9.16
CA SER A 199 11.46 4.57 8.77
C SER A 199 11.22 6.06 8.54
N PHE A 200 11.70 6.93 9.44
CA PHE A 200 11.59 8.39 9.30
C PHE A 200 12.21 8.87 7.98
N LEU A 201 13.44 8.46 7.68
CA LEU A 201 14.12 8.83 6.43
C LEU A 201 13.39 8.28 5.19
N CYS A 202 12.80 7.08 5.27
CA CYS A 202 11.94 6.58 4.20
C CYS A 202 10.71 7.48 4.00
N PHE A 203 10.05 7.93 5.08
CA PHE A 203 8.91 8.85 4.96
C PHE A 203 9.29 10.24 4.47
N CYS A 204 10.48 10.75 4.80
CA CYS A 204 11.00 11.97 4.20
C CYS A 204 11.15 11.82 2.68
N PHE A 205 11.69 10.69 2.22
CA PHE A 205 11.77 10.40 0.79
C PHE A 205 10.39 10.25 0.15
N VAL A 206 9.46 9.56 0.80
CA VAL A 206 8.06 9.41 0.34
C VAL A 206 7.43 10.79 0.14
N PHE A 207 7.58 11.70 1.11
CA PHE A 207 7.09 13.07 1.03
C PHE A 207 7.68 13.82 -0.17
N ILE A 208 9.01 13.78 -0.34
CA ILE A 208 9.69 14.44 -1.46
C ILE A 208 9.26 13.84 -2.81
N TRP A 209 9.15 12.51 -2.90
CA TRP A 209 8.83 11.79 -4.14
C TRP A 209 7.39 12.03 -4.60
N HIS A 210 6.43 12.08 -3.67
CA HIS A 210 5.02 12.35 -3.99
C HIS A 210 4.74 13.82 -4.31
N GLY A 211 5.62 14.73 -3.89
CA GLY A 211 5.48 16.17 -4.04
C GLY A 211 5.37 16.86 -2.68
N MET A 212 6.06 17.99 -2.55
CA MET A 212 6.17 18.73 -1.29
C MET A 212 4.94 19.61 -0.99
N GLU A 213 3.75 19.01 -1.05
CA GLU A 213 2.50 19.67 -0.69
C GLU A 213 2.12 19.42 0.78
N ILE A 214 1.38 20.35 1.38
CA ILE A 214 0.97 20.24 2.79
C ILE A 214 0.09 19.01 3.06
N SER A 215 -0.76 18.63 2.11
CA SER A 215 -1.59 17.42 2.14
C SER A 215 -0.73 16.15 2.24
N VAL A 216 0.30 16.06 1.40
CA VAL A 216 1.27 14.95 1.35
C VAL A 216 2.14 14.93 2.60
N PHE A 217 2.53 16.11 3.12
CA PHE A 217 3.26 16.22 4.39
C PHE A 217 2.45 15.62 5.55
N ILE A 218 1.19 16.05 5.71
CA ILE A 218 0.30 15.55 6.77
C ILE A 218 0.10 14.04 6.64
N TRP A 219 -0.20 13.55 5.43
CA TRP A 219 -0.33 12.11 5.19
C TRP A 219 0.94 11.33 5.55
N SER A 220 2.11 11.82 5.14
CA SER A 220 3.40 11.17 5.40
C SER A 220 3.70 11.14 6.89
N LEU A 221 3.45 12.25 7.60
CA LEU A 221 3.63 12.37 9.04
C LEU A 221 2.70 11.44 9.81
N LEU A 222 1.41 11.42 9.49
CA LEU A 222 0.43 10.54 10.15
C LEU A 222 0.74 9.06 9.91
N ASN A 223 1.23 8.70 8.72
CA ASN A 223 1.69 7.33 8.45
C ASN A 223 2.94 6.96 9.25
N PHE A 224 3.91 7.87 9.36
CA PHE A 224 5.09 7.65 10.19
C PHE A 224 4.73 7.47 11.67
N ILE A 225 3.83 8.31 12.20
CA ILE A 225 3.29 8.17 13.56
C ILE A 225 2.59 6.82 13.71
N GLY A 226 1.73 6.44 12.76
CA GLY A 226 1.02 5.16 12.77
C GLY A 226 1.96 3.94 12.81
N ILE A 227 2.99 3.92 11.96
CA ILE A 227 4.01 2.85 11.98
C ILE A 227 4.78 2.84 13.29
N THR A 228 5.11 4.02 13.84
CA THR A 228 5.84 4.13 15.11
C THR A 228 5.01 3.59 16.27
N LEU A 229 3.73 3.97 16.36
CA LEU A 229 2.80 3.45 17.36
C LEU A 229 2.62 1.94 17.24
N GLU A 230 2.48 1.42 16.02
CA GLU A 230 2.41 -0.02 15.79
C GLU A 230 3.70 -0.74 16.22
N ALA A 231 4.87 -0.15 15.95
CA ALA A 231 6.16 -0.72 16.33
C ALA A 231 6.37 -0.71 17.86
N VAL A 232 5.99 0.38 18.54
CA VAL A 232 6.01 0.48 20.01
C VAL A 232 5.03 -0.53 20.61
N GLY A 233 3.80 -0.60 20.09
CA GLY A 233 2.80 -1.57 20.51
C GLY A 233 3.30 -3.01 20.40
N ARG A 234 3.93 -3.38 19.28
CA ARG A 234 4.59 -4.69 19.12
C ARG A 234 5.74 -4.90 20.11
N SER A 235 6.54 -3.88 20.40
CA SER A 235 7.62 -3.98 21.39
C SER A 235 7.07 -4.26 22.78
N VAL A 236 5.99 -3.57 23.17
CA VAL A 236 5.29 -3.81 24.45
C VAL A 236 4.69 -5.22 24.46
N ALA A 237 4.00 -5.63 23.39
CA ALA A 237 3.40 -6.96 23.28
C ALA A 237 4.42 -8.11 23.38
N ASN A 238 5.67 -7.86 22.95
CA ASN A 238 6.75 -8.84 23.01
C ASN A 238 7.47 -8.88 24.37
N SER A 239 7.20 -7.97 25.29
CA SER A 239 7.82 -7.98 26.62
C SER A 239 7.31 -9.14 27.47
N GLU A 240 8.20 -9.76 28.25
CA GLU A 240 7.86 -10.91 29.10
C GLU A 240 6.83 -10.55 30.18
N LEU A 241 6.88 -9.32 30.70
CA LEU A 241 5.89 -8.81 31.64
C LEU A 241 4.49 -8.78 31.00
N TYR A 242 4.37 -8.21 29.80
CA TYR A 242 3.08 -8.14 29.10
C TYR A 242 2.56 -9.53 28.77
N LYS A 243 3.40 -10.43 28.24
CA LYS A 243 2.99 -11.82 27.95
C LYS A 243 2.52 -12.56 29.20
N SER A 244 3.21 -12.38 30.33
CA SER A 244 2.85 -13.01 31.61
C SER A 244 1.50 -12.49 32.12
N LEU A 245 1.30 -11.18 32.13
CA LEU A 245 0.02 -10.57 32.52
C LEU A 245 -1.12 -10.97 31.57
N GLN A 246 -0.87 -10.93 30.27
CA GLN A 246 -1.85 -11.30 29.24
C GLN A 246 -2.31 -12.76 29.41
N LYS A 247 -1.39 -13.70 29.60
CA LYS A 247 -1.72 -15.12 29.83
C LYS A 247 -2.50 -15.36 31.13
N LYS A 248 -2.26 -14.55 32.17
CA LYS A 248 -2.99 -14.66 33.45
C LYS A 248 -4.40 -14.07 33.39
N THR A 249 -4.60 -13.00 32.62
CA THR A 249 -5.82 -12.19 32.68
C THR A 249 -6.77 -12.42 31.50
N LEU A 250 -6.27 -12.78 30.30
CA LEU A 250 -7.08 -12.79 29.07
C LEU A 250 -7.05 -14.15 28.37
N SER A 251 -8.22 -14.62 27.94
CA SER A 251 -8.36 -15.75 27.02
C SER A 251 -7.91 -15.38 25.60
N PRO A 252 -7.57 -16.35 24.72
CA PRO A 252 -7.19 -16.07 23.33
C PRO A 252 -8.23 -15.20 22.58
N THR A 253 -9.51 -15.47 22.77
CA THR A 253 -10.60 -14.68 22.19
C THR A 253 -10.60 -13.23 22.69
N ASN A 254 -10.37 -13.03 24.00
CA ASN A 254 -10.32 -11.68 24.57
C ASN A 254 -9.04 -10.93 24.18
N ILE A 255 -7.92 -11.61 23.93
CA ILE A 255 -6.71 -11.02 23.35
C ILE A 255 -7.01 -10.44 21.97
N ARG A 256 -7.69 -11.19 21.12
CA ARG A 256 -8.10 -10.72 19.79
C ARG A 256 -9.01 -9.49 19.89
N ARG A 257 -10.05 -9.55 20.73
CA ARG A 257 -10.96 -8.42 20.96
C ARG A 257 -10.21 -7.20 21.48
N PHE A 258 -9.30 -7.38 22.42
CA PHE A 258 -8.47 -6.30 22.94
C PHE A 258 -7.57 -5.68 21.86
N ASN A 259 -6.91 -6.52 21.05
CA ASN A 259 -6.08 -6.05 19.94
C ASN A 259 -6.89 -5.26 18.90
N ALA A 260 -8.10 -5.71 18.55
CA ALA A 260 -8.99 -4.97 17.65
C ALA A 260 -9.45 -3.63 18.26
N LEU A 261 -9.66 -3.58 19.58
CA LEU A 261 -10.07 -2.39 20.30
C LEU A 261 -8.98 -1.30 20.29
N ILE A 262 -7.72 -1.69 20.53
CA ILE A 262 -6.60 -0.75 20.56
C ILE A 262 -6.17 -0.29 19.15
N THR A 263 -6.41 -1.11 18.12
CA THR A 263 -6.01 -0.77 16.74
C THR A 263 -7.10 -0.07 15.95
N SER A 264 -8.37 -0.11 16.36
CA SER A 264 -9.44 0.57 15.61
C SER A 264 -9.30 2.11 15.56
N PRO A 265 -8.79 2.83 16.58
CA PRO A 265 -8.48 4.26 16.44
C PRO A 265 -7.32 4.51 15.45
N LEU A 266 -6.32 3.61 15.43
CA LEU A 266 -5.24 3.67 14.43
C LEU A 266 -5.79 3.44 13.02
N PHE A 267 -6.79 2.57 12.87
CA PHE A 267 -7.45 2.33 11.60
C PHE A 267 -8.25 3.58 11.13
N ALA A 268 -8.94 4.27 12.04
CA ALA A 268 -9.57 5.56 11.76
C ALA A 268 -8.54 6.59 11.27
N MET A 269 -7.42 6.73 11.99
CA MET A 269 -6.32 7.61 11.63
C MET A 269 -5.72 7.26 10.26
N SER A 270 -5.66 5.97 9.92
CA SER A 270 -5.17 5.51 8.62
C SER A 270 -6.10 5.96 7.49
N ALA A 271 -7.41 5.82 7.67
CA ALA A 271 -8.40 6.30 6.70
C ALA A 271 -8.30 7.83 6.50
N ILE A 272 -8.30 8.60 7.59
CA ILE A 272 -8.20 10.08 7.55
C ILE A 272 -6.90 10.52 6.88
N SER A 273 -5.78 9.90 7.24
CA SER A 273 -4.49 10.17 6.62
C SER A 273 -4.57 10.02 5.10
N ASN A 274 -5.18 8.93 4.61
CA ASN A 274 -5.34 8.71 3.17
C ASN A 274 -6.29 9.73 2.51
N PHE A 275 -7.28 10.27 3.23
CA PHE A 275 -8.13 11.34 2.73
C PHE A 275 -7.36 12.64 2.51
N TYR A 276 -6.35 12.95 3.34
CA TYR A 276 -5.41 14.05 3.04
C TYR A 276 -4.65 13.79 1.75
N PHE A 277 -4.18 12.56 1.53
CA PHE A 277 -3.34 12.21 0.38
C PHE A 277 -4.05 12.37 -0.96
N PHE A 278 -5.22 11.74 -1.14
CA PHE A 278 -5.91 11.77 -2.43
C PHE A 278 -7.06 12.78 -2.52
N GLY A 279 -7.55 13.31 -1.40
CA GLY A 279 -8.61 14.33 -1.35
C GLY A 279 -8.11 15.74 -1.04
N GLY A 280 -6.85 15.89 -0.62
CA GLY A 280 -6.26 17.18 -0.26
C GLY A 280 -6.66 17.67 1.13
N THR A 281 -6.12 18.83 1.51
CA THR A 281 -6.22 19.37 2.88
C THR A 281 -7.65 19.70 3.29
N ASN A 282 -8.48 20.21 2.38
CA ASN A 282 -9.88 20.54 2.69
C ASN A 282 -10.66 19.29 3.07
N VAL A 283 -10.54 18.23 2.26
CA VAL A 283 -11.22 16.95 2.51
C VAL A 283 -10.70 16.32 3.80
N GLY A 284 -9.37 16.20 3.96
CA GLY A 284 -8.78 15.66 5.19
C GLY A 284 -9.22 16.39 6.46
N ASN A 285 -9.26 17.73 6.42
CA ASN A 285 -9.71 18.55 7.54
C ASN A 285 -11.19 18.31 7.87
N SER A 286 -12.06 18.13 6.89
CA SER A 286 -13.48 17.78 7.10
C SER A 286 -13.65 16.49 7.88
N PHE A 287 -12.90 15.44 7.51
CA PHE A 287 -12.91 14.18 8.24
C PHE A 287 -12.28 14.29 9.63
N PHE A 288 -11.26 15.12 9.82
CA PHE A 288 -10.66 15.31 11.13
C PHE A 288 -11.58 16.12 12.07
N LYS A 289 -12.27 17.14 11.54
CA LYS A 289 -13.26 17.99 12.24
C LYS A 289 -14.35 17.19 12.92
N GLN A 290 -14.81 16.11 12.30
CA GLN A 290 -15.89 15.28 12.85
C GLN A 290 -15.60 14.75 14.27
N PHE A 291 -14.33 14.53 14.63
CA PHE A 291 -13.98 13.92 15.93
C PHE A 291 -14.10 14.89 17.10
N TYR A 292 -13.97 16.20 16.86
CA TYR A 292 -14.05 17.21 17.92
C TYR A 292 -15.24 18.16 17.79
N GLN A 293 -15.83 18.30 16.60
CA GLN A 293 -17.05 19.10 16.37
C GLN A 293 -18.31 18.22 16.22
N GLY A 294 -18.15 16.94 15.88
CA GLY A 294 -19.28 16.03 15.72
C GLY A 294 -19.85 15.57 17.07
N PRO A 295 -21.09 15.06 17.10
CA PRO A 295 -21.66 14.49 18.32
C PRO A 295 -20.85 13.28 18.80
N TRP A 296 -20.58 13.21 20.10
CA TRP A 296 -19.75 12.13 20.69
C TRP A 296 -20.28 10.72 20.36
N TYR A 297 -21.60 10.54 20.27
CA TYR A 297 -22.22 9.26 19.96
C TYR A 297 -21.91 8.82 18.52
N PHE A 298 -21.72 9.76 17.59
CA PHE A 298 -21.35 9.43 16.21
C PHE A 298 -19.95 8.80 16.17
N SER A 299 -18.99 9.43 16.85
CA SER A 299 -17.62 8.91 16.98
C SER A 299 -17.61 7.53 17.66
N LEU A 300 -18.47 7.30 18.66
CA LEU A 300 -18.62 6.00 19.30
C LEU A 300 -19.12 4.94 18.32
N VAL A 301 -20.18 5.23 17.55
CA VAL A 301 -20.72 4.29 16.56
C VAL A 301 -19.71 4.01 15.45
N LEU A 302 -19.02 5.04 14.94
CA LEU A 302 -17.95 4.88 13.95
C LEU A 302 -16.83 3.99 14.49
N TRP A 303 -16.41 4.19 15.74
CA TRP A 303 -15.40 3.36 16.37
C TRP A 303 -15.83 1.90 16.51
N LEU A 304 -17.10 1.63 16.82
CA LEU A 304 -17.67 0.28 16.84
C LEU A 304 -17.65 -0.37 15.44
N PHE A 305 -17.99 0.37 14.38
CA PHE A 305 -17.86 -0.12 13.01
C PHE A 305 -16.41 -0.50 12.67
N LEU A 306 -15.46 0.39 12.98
CA LEU A 306 -14.04 0.15 12.74
C LEU A 306 -13.50 -1.02 13.57
N TYR A 307 -13.98 -1.18 14.81
CA TYR A 307 -13.68 -2.34 15.65
C TYR A 307 -14.14 -3.66 15.00
N CYS A 308 -15.35 -3.69 14.44
CA CYS A 308 -15.83 -4.85 13.70
C CYS A 308 -14.97 -5.12 12.46
N MET A 309 -14.59 -4.08 11.72
CA MET A 309 -13.69 -4.21 10.57
C MET A 309 -12.30 -4.73 10.97
N CYS A 310 -11.74 -4.29 12.10
CA CYS A 310 -10.49 -4.83 12.63
C CYS A 310 -10.61 -6.34 12.90
N ASN A 311 -11.71 -6.79 13.50
CA ASN A 311 -11.95 -8.22 13.75
C ASN A 311 -12.06 -9.04 12.45
N VAL A 312 -12.72 -8.52 11.42
CA VAL A 312 -12.78 -9.14 10.09
C VAL A 312 -11.40 -9.18 9.45
N SER A 313 -10.62 -8.11 9.56
CA SER A 313 -9.25 -8.05 9.05
C SER A 313 -8.34 -9.08 9.74
N ILE A 314 -8.47 -9.26 11.06
CA ILE A 314 -7.75 -10.30 11.82
C ILE A 314 -8.15 -11.70 11.34
N GLU A 315 -9.45 -11.98 11.20
CA GLU A 315 -9.96 -13.28 10.73
C GLU A 315 -9.40 -13.65 9.35
N ILE A 316 -9.51 -12.73 8.40
CA ILE A 316 -9.08 -12.97 7.02
C ILE A 316 -7.57 -13.24 6.98
N LYS A 317 -6.80 -12.55 7.82
CA LYS A 317 -5.36 -12.76 7.91
C LYS A 317 -5.00 -14.13 8.47
N GLU A 318 -5.68 -14.57 9.53
CA GLU A 318 -5.51 -15.92 10.11
C GLU A 318 -5.86 -16.98 9.06
N TRP A 319 -7.02 -16.85 8.39
CA TRP A 319 -7.45 -17.73 7.30
C TRP A 319 -6.46 -17.79 6.13
N GLU A 320 -5.89 -16.66 5.71
CA GLU A 320 -4.86 -16.62 4.66
C GLU A 320 -3.56 -17.34 5.06
N LEU A 321 -3.16 -17.25 6.33
CA LEU A 321 -1.98 -17.93 6.85
C LEU A 321 -2.20 -19.45 6.86
N GLU A 322 -3.32 -19.92 7.38
CA GLU A 322 -3.68 -21.34 7.38
C GLU A 322 -3.73 -21.92 5.97
N ARG A 323 -4.29 -21.17 5.00
CA ARG A 323 -4.33 -21.60 3.60
C ARG A 323 -2.93 -21.74 3.00
N LYS A 324 -2.02 -20.81 3.31
CA LYS A 324 -0.64 -20.85 2.84
C LYS A 324 0.15 -22.01 3.45
N GLU A 325 -0.12 -22.36 4.70
CA GLU A 325 0.50 -23.51 5.35
C GLU A 325 0.00 -24.81 4.72
N LYS A 326 -1.31 -24.95 4.50
CA LYS A 326 -1.89 -26.11 3.81
C LYS A 326 -1.33 -26.28 2.40
N SER A 327 -1.15 -25.19 1.64
CA SER A 327 -0.57 -25.25 0.29
C SER A 327 0.92 -25.56 0.24
N LYS A 328 1.65 -25.49 1.36
CA LYS A 328 3.06 -25.90 1.42
C LYS A 328 3.24 -27.38 1.76
N LEU A 329 2.19 -27.99 2.31
CA LEU A 329 2.16 -29.42 2.70
C LEU A 329 1.67 -30.32 1.57
N LEU A 330 1.06 -29.72 0.54
CA LEU A 330 0.71 -30.33 -0.76
C LEU A 330 1.78 -29.99 -1.79
#